data_AF-A0A7W0NWX5-F1
#
_entry.id   AF-A0A7W0NWX5-F1
#
_cell.length_a   1.000
_cell.length_b   1.000
_cell.length_c   1.000
_cell.angle_alpha   90.00
_cell.angle_beta   90.00
_cell.angle_gamma   90.00
#
_symmetry.space_group_name_H-M   'P 1'
#
loop_
_entity.id
_entity.type
_entity.pdbx_description
1 polymer ?
#
loop_
_entity_poly.entity_id
_entity_poly.type
_entity_poly.pdbx_seq_one_letter_code
_entity_poly.pdbx_strand_id
1 'polypeptide(L)'
;MVNGKGYPQGLTDKQIPLQAKIVSVADTFDAMTIDRPYQKGMLLPEALERIKEFVGSRYDASVVNALIRGCDSGEIGQGVVRFLVNAKNAEIERENAQEAEAAVKEEELLNVG
;
A
#
# COMPACT_ATOMS: atom_id res chain seq x y z
N MET A 1 -15.90 -15.61 -3.32
CA MET A 1 -15.75 -14.94 -4.62
C MET A 1 -17.12 -14.56 -5.10
N VAL A 2 -17.34 -13.32 -5.56
CA VAL A 2 -18.68 -12.84 -5.96
C VAL A 2 -19.27 -13.59 -7.16
N ASN A 3 -18.45 -14.26 -7.97
CA ASN A 3 -18.89 -15.08 -9.09
C ASN A 3 -19.39 -16.50 -8.71
N GLY A 4 -19.52 -16.83 -7.42
CA GLY A 4 -19.99 -18.15 -6.99
C GLY A 4 -18.94 -19.27 -7.03
N LYS A 5 -17.72 -19.00 -7.51
CA LYS A 5 -16.63 -20.01 -7.56
C LYS A 5 -15.82 -20.10 -6.25
N GLY A 6 -16.31 -19.46 -5.18
CA GLY A 6 -15.68 -19.48 -3.87
C GLY A 6 -16.14 -20.65 -3.00
N TYR A 7 -15.42 -20.89 -1.92
CA TYR A 7 -15.75 -21.92 -0.92
C TYR A 7 -16.29 -21.28 0.38
N PRO A 8 -16.94 -22.06 1.27
CA PRO A 8 -17.38 -23.45 1.09
C PRO A 8 -18.73 -23.59 0.37
N GLN A 9 -19.54 -22.53 0.34
CA GLN A 9 -20.94 -22.59 -0.09
C GLN A 9 -21.19 -22.13 -1.54
N GLY A 10 -20.18 -21.65 -2.28
CA GLY A 10 -20.37 -21.18 -3.65
C GLY A 10 -21.28 -19.95 -3.80
N LEU A 11 -21.37 -19.13 -2.75
CA LEU A 11 -22.27 -17.97 -2.73
C LEU A 11 -21.90 -16.95 -3.82
N THR A 12 -22.91 -16.37 -4.46
CA THR A 12 -22.78 -15.30 -5.44
C THR A 12 -23.05 -13.94 -4.82
N ASP A 13 -22.50 -12.89 -5.42
CA ASP A 13 -22.60 -11.48 -5.05
C ASP A 13 -23.60 -11.11 -3.93
N LYS A 14 -24.91 -11.05 -4.20
CA LYS A 14 -25.96 -10.62 -3.25
C LYS A 14 -26.15 -11.56 -2.05
N GLN A 15 -25.70 -12.79 -2.15
CA GLN A 15 -25.78 -13.79 -1.08
C GLN A 15 -24.63 -13.64 -0.08
N ILE A 16 -23.55 -12.95 -0.45
CA ILE A 16 -22.40 -12.72 0.41
C ILE A 16 -22.66 -11.46 1.26
N PRO A 17 -22.62 -11.54 2.60
CA PRO A 17 -22.74 -10.37 3.47
C PRO A 17 -21.68 -9.32 3.15
N LEU A 18 -22.05 -8.03 3.23
CA LEU A 18 -21.14 -6.93 2.94
C LEU A 18 -19.84 -7.01 3.74
N GLN A 19 -19.93 -7.37 5.03
CA GLN A 19 -18.78 -7.54 5.92
C GLN A 19 -17.80 -8.59 5.39
N ALA A 20 -18.31 -9.71 4.86
CA ALA A 20 -17.47 -10.75 4.28
C ALA A 20 -16.79 -10.29 2.98
N LYS A 21 -17.47 -9.45 2.17
CA LYS A 21 -16.87 -8.84 0.98
C LYS A 21 -15.73 -7.88 1.36
N ILE A 22 -15.93 -7.06 2.40
CA ILE A 22 -14.92 -6.13 2.93
C ILE A 22 -13.70 -6.89 3.44
N VAL A 23 -13.90 -7.87 4.32
CA VAL A 23 -12.80 -8.68 4.89
C VAL A 23 -12.02 -9.39 3.78
N SER A 24 -12.70 -9.93 2.76
CA SER A 24 -12.03 -10.62 1.67
C SER A 24 -11.11 -9.71 0.84
N VAL A 25 -11.52 -8.45 0.61
CA VAL A 25 -10.68 -7.45 -0.07
C VAL A 25 -9.51 -7.04 0.83
N ALA A 26 -9.78 -6.75 2.11
CA ALA A 26 -8.77 -6.33 3.08
C ALA A 26 -7.68 -7.40 3.26
N ASP A 27 -8.05 -8.67 3.47
CA ASP A 27 -7.12 -9.79 3.66
C ASP A 27 -6.19 -9.97 2.45
N THR A 28 -6.74 -9.85 1.24
CA THR A 28 -5.93 -9.95 0.02
C THR A 28 -4.99 -8.75 -0.13
N PHE A 29 -5.48 -7.54 0.11
CA PHE A 29 -4.68 -6.32 0.00
C PHE A 29 -3.53 -6.30 1.02
N ASP A 30 -3.78 -6.71 2.25
CA ASP A 30 -2.78 -6.86 3.31
C ASP A 30 -1.71 -7.88 2.89
N ALA A 31 -2.13 -9.04 2.38
CA ALA A 31 -1.24 -10.07 1.88
C ALA A 31 -0.38 -9.60 0.69
N MET A 32 -0.91 -8.72 -0.17
CA MET A 32 -0.16 -8.13 -1.29
C MET A 32 0.90 -7.14 -0.84
N THR A 33 0.65 -6.39 0.25
CA THR A 33 1.44 -5.19 0.60
C THR A 33 2.43 -5.40 1.74
N ILE A 34 2.41 -6.57 2.40
CA ILE A 34 3.31 -6.91 3.50
C ILE A 34 4.42 -7.87 3.03
N ASP A 35 5.64 -7.64 3.54
CA ASP A 35 6.77 -8.57 3.38
C ASP A 35 6.50 -9.92 4.06
N ARG A 36 6.67 -11.00 3.30
CA ARG A 36 6.66 -12.38 3.81
C ARG A 36 8.04 -12.99 3.64
N PRO A 37 8.41 -14.05 4.39
CA PRO A 37 9.75 -14.65 4.35
C PRO A 37 10.29 -14.99 2.94
N TYR A 38 9.40 -15.16 1.96
CA TYR A 38 9.73 -15.54 0.59
C TYR A 38 9.27 -14.55 -0.48
N GLN A 39 8.68 -13.42 -0.10
CA GLN A 39 8.13 -12.46 -1.06
C GLN A 39 8.12 -11.06 -0.48
N LYS A 40 8.65 -10.10 -1.24
CA LYS A 40 8.50 -8.68 -0.92
C LYS A 40 7.06 -8.22 -1.17
N GLY A 41 6.56 -7.38 -0.26
CA GLY A 41 5.27 -6.72 -0.45
C GLY A 41 5.30 -5.83 -1.69
N MET A 42 4.18 -5.79 -2.42
CA MET A 42 3.97 -4.91 -3.57
C MET A 42 3.89 -3.45 -3.11
N LEU A 43 4.25 -2.54 -4.01
CA LEU A 43 3.97 -1.13 -3.81
C LEU A 43 2.46 -0.87 -3.87
N LEU A 44 2.00 0.16 -3.18
CA LEU A 44 0.58 0.52 -3.12
C LEU A 44 -0.08 0.62 -4.52
N PRO A 45 0.50 1.32 -5.51
CA PRO A 45 -0.10 1.40 -6.85
C PRO A 45 -0.22 0.04 -7.53
N GLU A 46 0.79 -0.82 -7.38
CA GLU A 46 0.80 -2.16 -7.98
C GLU A 46 -0.26 -3.07 -7.36
N ALA A 47 -0.41 -3.02 -6.03
CA ALA A 47 -1.44 -3.77 -5.32
C ALA A 47 -2.86 -3.31 -5.71
N LEU A 48 -3.06 -1.99 -5.89
CA LEU A 48 -4.34 -1.43 -6.32
C LEU A 48 -4.67 -1.79 -7.78
N GLU A 49 -3.71 -1.79 -8.69
CA GLU A 49 -3.94 -2.29 -10.05
C GLU A 49 -4.29 -3.77 -10.04
N ARG A 50 -3.53 -4.58 -9.29
CA ARG A 50 -3.78 -6.01 -9.19
C ARG A 50 -5.15 -6.35 -8.61
N ILE A 51 -5.62 -5.61 -7.60
CA ILE A 51 -6.92 -5.91 -6.99
C ILE A 51 -8.09 -5.55 -7.93
N LYS A 52 -7.93 -4.52 -8.78
CA LYS A 52 -8.91 -4.13 -9.80
C LYS A 52 -9.14 -5.24 -10.82
N GLU A 53 -8.10 -5.99 -11.19
CA GLU A 53 -8.22 -7.13 -12.12
C GLU A 53 -9.20 -8.22 -11.64
N PHE A 54 -9.46 -8.29 -10.33
CA PHE A 54 -10.32 -9.29 -9.73
C PHE A 54 -11.78 -8.82 -9.49
N VAL A 55 -12.12 -7.59 -9.89
CA VAL A 55 -13.48 -7.06 -9.78
C VAL A 55 -14.45 -7.88 -10.63
N GLY A 56 -15.64 -8.15 -10.09
CA GLY A 56 -16.69 -8.94 -10.75
C GLY A 56 -16.44 -10.45 -10.74
N SER A 57 -15.20 -10.89 -10.55
CA SER A 57 -14.86 -12.30 -10.37
C SER A 57 -14.71 -12.68 -8.90
N ARG A 58 -13.73 -12.09 -8.19
CA ARG A 58 -13.49 -12.35 -6.77
C ARG A 58 -14.17 -11.33 -5.89
N TYR A 59 -14.11 -10.06 -6.28
CA TYR A 59 -14.52 -8.94 -5.45
C TYR A 59 -15.67 -8.13 -6.05
N ASP A 60 -16.43 -7.52 -5.15
CA ASP A 60 -17.46 -6.54 -5.46
C ASP A 60 -16.80 -5.19 -5.78
N ALA A 61 -17.23 -4.55 -6.86
CA ALA A 61 -16.72 -3.26 -7.32
C ALA A 61 -16.85 -2.16 -6.25
N SER A 62 -17.95 -2.15 -5.50
CA SER A 62 -18.20 -1.12 -4.49
C SER A 62 -17.16 -1.14 -3.36
N VAL A 63 -16.74 -2.34 -2.97
CA VAL A 63 -15.73 -2.54 -1.92
C VAL A 63 -14.34 -2.19 -2.42
N VAL A 64 -13.97 -2.62 -3.63
CA VAL A 64 -12.67 -2.26 -4.24
C VAL A 64 -12.57 -0.74 -4.43
N ASN A 65 -13.64 -0.09 -4.91
CA ASN A 65 -13.67 1.36 -5.05
C ASN A 65 -13.58 2.09 -3.70
N ALA A 66 -14.13 1.52 -2.63
CA ALA A 66 -13.99 2.08 -1.29
C ALA A 66 -12.55 1.99 -0.78
N LEU A 67 -11.86 0.86 -1.00
CA LEU A 67 -10.44 0.71 -0.68
C LEU A 67 -9.60 1.75 -1.43
N ILE A 68 -9.80 1.88 -2.74
CA ILE A 68 -9.06 2.85 -3.57
C ILE A 68 -9.24 4.27 -3.03
N ARG A 69 -10.48 4.69 -2.76
CA ARG A 69 -10.74 6.03 -2.19
C ARG A 69 -10.04 6.24 -0.86
N GLY A 70 -10.04 5.24 0.03
CA GLY A 70 -9.34 5.34 1.31
C GLY A 70 -7.82 5.42 1.15
N CYS A 71 -7.25 4.77 0.12
CA CYS A 71 -5.84 4.92 -0.22
C CYS A 71 -5.52 6.30 -0.81
N ASP A 72 -6.35 6.78 -1.73
CA ASP A 72 -6.18 8.09 -2.39
C ASP A 72 -6.32 9.26 -1.39
N SER A 73 -7.18 9.12 -0.36
CA SER A 73 -7.33 10.10 0.71
C SER A 73 -6.26 10.00 1.81
N GLY A 74 -5.43 8.94 1.77
CA GLY A 74 -4.41 8.67 2.79
C GLY A 74 -4.95 8.06 4.10
N GLU A 75 -6.24 7.71 4.16
CA GLU A 75 -6.84 6.99 5.29
C GLU A 75 -6.34 5.55 5.41
N ILE A 76 -5.88 4.96 4.30
CA ILE A 76 -5.39 3.58 4.20
C ILE A 76 -4.02 3.59 3.51
N GLY A 77 -3.03 2.88 4.06
CA GLY A 77 -1.72 2.69 3.41
C GLY A 77 -0.93 1.53 4.03
N GLN A 78 0.31 1.30 3.58
CA GLN A 78 1.18 0.26 4.16
C GLN A 78 1.34 0.54 5.66
N GLY A 79 0.96 -0.43 6.50
CA GLY A 79 0.61 -0.25 7.91
C GLY A 79 1.38 0.84 8.66
N VAL A 80 0.71 1.53 9.59
CA VAL A 80 1.20 2.67 10.41
C VAL A 80 2.67 2.52 10.88
N VAL A 81 3.12 1.28 11.16
CA VAL A 81 4.49 0.94 11.55
C VAL A 81 5.55 1.19 10.44
N ARG A 82 5.22 1.04 9.15
CA ARG A 82 6.13 1.33 8.03
C ARG A 82 6.12 2.80 7.64
N PHE A 83 4.99 3.51 7.76
CA PHE A 83 4.96 4.97 7.59
C PHE A 83 5.94 5.67 8.54
N LEU A 84 6.01 5.24 9.80
CA LEU A 84 6.96 5.80 10.77
C LEU A 84 8.42 5.53 10.38
N VAL A 85 8.72 4.36 9.82
CA VAL A 85 10.08 4.03 9.37
C VAL A 85 10.45 4.79 8.10
N ASN A 86 9.55 4.88 7.12
CA ASN A 86 9.82 5.59 5.86
C ASN A 86 9.88 7.11 6.06
N ALA A 87 9.01 7.68 6.91
CA ALA A 87 9.07 9.09 7.26
C ALA A 87 10.39 9.41 7.99
N LYS A 88 10.79 8.57 8.95
CA LYS A 88 12.05 8.73 9.68
C LYS A 88 13.27 8.58 8.78
N ASN A 89 13.25 7.64 7.84
CA ASN A 89 14.34 7.48 6.85
C ASN A 89 14.41 8.67 5.90
N ALA A 90 13.27 9.19 5.43
CA ALA A 90 13.22 10.37 4.58
C ALA A 90 13.68 11.65 5.31
N GLU A 91 13.43 11.77 6.62
CA GLU A 91 14.00 12.83 7.46
C GLU A 91 15.53 12.70 7.55
N ILE A 92 16.04 11.51 7.86
CA ILE A 92 17.49 11.23 7.93
C ILE A 92 18.19 11.51 6.59
N GLU A 93 17.58 11.13 5.46
CA GLU A 93 18.14 11.41 4.13
C GLU A 93 18.20 12.90 3.82
N ARG A 94 17.20 13.69 4.26
CA ARG A 94 17.22 15.16 4.11
C ARG A 94 18.28 15.81 4.99
N GLU A 95 18.42 15.35 6.24
CA GLU A 95 19.45 15.84 7.17
C GLU A 95 20.86 15.56 6.62
N ASN A 96 21.12 14.33 6.19
CA ASN A 96 22.42 13.96 5.59
C ASN A 96 22.73 14.76 4.30
N ALA A 97 21.72 15.01 3.47
CA ALA A 97 21.89 15.81 2.25
C ALA A 97 22.22 17.28 2.57
N GLN A 98 21.60 17.86 3.61
CA GLN A 98 21.89 19.22 4.06
C GLN A 98 23.30 19.34 4.66
N GLU A 99 23.74 18.37 5.46
CA GLU A 99 25.09 18.35 6.01
C GLU A 99 26.15 18.22 4.91
N ALA A 100 25.93 17.34 3.94
CA ALA A 100 26.81 17.19 2.78
C ALA A 100 26.91 18.49 1.96
N GLU A 101 25.78 19.16 1.72
CA GLU A 101 25.76 20.42 0.96
C GLU A 101 26.43 21.57 1.73
N ALA A 102 26.34 21.59 3.06
CA ALA A 102 27.02 22.56 3.91
C ALA A 102 28.55 22.37 3.90
N ALA A 103 29.01 21.11 3.99
CA ALA A 103 30.44 20.79 3.95
C ALA A 103 31.09 21.18 2.62
N VAL A 104 30.39 20.96 1.50
CA VAL A 104 30.87 21.36 0.16
C VAL A 104 31.00 22.89 0.06
N LYS A 105 30.04 23.66 0.58
CA LYS A 105 30.10 25.13 0.59
C LYS A 105 31.25 25.66 1.47
N GLU A 106 31.51 25.04 2.61
CA GLU A 106 32.61 25.44 3.50
C GLU A 106 33.98 25.19 2.86
N GLU A 107 34.14 24.06 2.17
CA GLU A 107 35.37 23.72 1.43
C GLU A 107 35.59 24.64 0.21
N GLU A 108 34.53 25.03 -0.50
CA GLU A 108 34.59 26.05 -1.56
C GLU A 108 34.97 27.43 -1.02
N LEU A 109 34.46 27.86 0.13
CA LEU A 109 34.83 29.14 0.74
C LEU A 109 36.31 29.18 1.18
N LEU A 110 36.86 28.05 1.61
CA LEU A 110 38.27 27.93 2.02
C LEU A 110 39.24 27.88 0.84
N ASN A 111 38.81 27.43 -0.34
CA ASN A 111 39.65 27.32 -1.54
C ASN A 111 39.65 28.58 -2.44
N VAL A 112 38.86 29.60 -2.11
CA VAL A 112 38.76 30.87 -2.88
C VAL A 112 39.52 32.04 -2.21
N GLY A 113 40.16 31.81 -1.06
CA GLY A 113 41.01 32.78 -0.35
C GLY A 113 42.50 32.49 -0.48
#